data_AF-A0A8C3B3Z6-F1
#
_entry.id   AF-A0A8C3B3Z6-F1
#
_cell.length_a   1.000
_cell.length_b   1.000
_cell.length_c   1.000
_cell.angle_alpha   90.00
_cell.angle_beta   90.00
_cell.angle_gamma   90.00
#
_symmetry.space_group_name_H-M   'P 1'
#
loop_
_entity.id
_entity.type
_entity.pdbx_description
1 polymer ?
#
loop_
_entity_poly.entity_id
_entity_poly.type
_entity_poly.pdbx_seq_one_letter_code
_entity_poly.pdbx_strand_id
1 'polypeptide(L)'
;MSASSSSSLLLLLLLPLVVAQTYYWGPCPTPQVQPNFTLLQYQGRWYEIEKLPASFEKGKCIEANYALRTDGTIQVLNSQFYKDKVTTAEGTAVIRDPREPARLGVSFSYFSPYSPYLVLSTDYSSLSVVYSCTNILNIFHFEFAWILSRSRFPSPESVAYAKKLLRDEGINLYVCEIMCKEEISI
;
A
#
# COMPACT_ATOMS: atom_id res chain seq x y z
N MET A 1 41.64 -50.18 -7.95
CA MET A 1 42.00 -49.09 -7.02
C MET A 1 41.24 -47.86 -7.45
N SER A 2 40.30 -47.42 -6.61
CA SER A 2 39.37 -46.32 -6.86
C SER A 2 40.08 -44.96 -6.80
N ALA A 3 39.65 -44.02 -7.65
CA ALA A 3 39.72 -42.59 -7.32
C ALA A 3 38.62 -41.83 -8.09
N SER A 4 37.68 -41.29 -7.34
CA SER A 4 36.63 -40.37 -7.76
C SER A 4 37.18 -38.97 -8.01
N SER A 5 36.52 -38.18 -8.87
CA SER A 5 36.06 -36.85 -8.49
C SER A 5 35.17 -36.28 -9.60
N SER A 6 33.86 -36.29 -9.37
CA SER A 6 32.89 -35.52 -10.15
C SER A 6 33.02 -34.05 -9.77
N SER A 7 33.55 -33.23 -10.67
CA SER A 7 33.51 -31.77 -10.52
C SER A 7 32.20 -31.23 -11.08
N SER A 8 31.13 -31.35 -10.30
CA SER A 8 29.89 -30.60 -10.55
C SER A 8 30.14 -29.14 -10.17
N LEU A 9 30.45 -28.30 -11.15
CA LEU A 9 30.44 -26.84 -11.01
C LEU A 9 29.00 -26.39 -10.72
N LEU A 10 28.65 -26.27 -9.44
CA LEU A 10 27.45 -25.58 -8.99
C LEU A 10 27.65 -24.08 -9.25
N LEU A 11 27.22 -23.60 -10.42
CA LEU A 11 27.06 -22.18 -10.67
C LEU A 11 25.81 -21.72 -9.90
N LEU A 12 25.99 -21.39 -8.62
CA LEU A 12 24.99 -20.64 -7.84
C LEU A 12 24.81 -19.28 -8.51
N LEU A 13 23.83 -19.20 -9.41
CA LEU A 13 23.22 -17.95 -9.86
C LEU A 13 22.67 -17.26 -8.60
N LEU A 14 23.47 -16.36 -8.02
CA LEU A 14 22.99 -15.33 -7.11
C LEU A 14 22.08 -14.41 -7.93
N LEU A 15 20.82 -14.81 -8.06
CA LEU A 15 19.76 -13.92 -8.51
C LEU A 15 19.74 -12.75 -7.53
N PRO A 16 19.99 -11.50 -7.97
CA PRO A 16 19.74 -10.36 -7.11
C PRO A 16 18.25 -10.38 -6.77
N LEU A 17 17.93 -10.49 -5.47
CA LEU A 17 16.57 -10.33 -4.95
C LEU A 17 16.15 -8.87 -5.15
N VAL A 18 15.71 -8.53 -6.36
CA VAL A 18 14.92 -7.33 -6.58
C VAL A 18 13.51 -7.66 -6.11
N VAL A 19 13.24 -7.48 -4.81
CA VAL A 19 11.89 -7.63 -4.26
C VAL A 19 11.11 -6.36 -4.59
N ALA A 20 10.61 -6.28 -5.82
CA ALA A 20 9.76 -5.17 -6.26
C ALA A 20 8.34 -5.23 -5.69
N GLN A 21 7.94 -6.38 -5.15
CA GLN A 21 6.60 -6.64 -4.63
C GLN A 21 6.67 -7.62 -3.46
N THR A 22 6.01 -7.31 -2.36
CA THR A 22 5.88 -8.20 -1.21
C THR A 22 4.88 -9.32 -1.49
N TYR A 23 5.34 -10.57 -1.33
CA TYR A 23 4.53 -11.77 -1.44
C TYR A 23 4.82 -12.73 -0.29
N TYR A 24 3.81 -13.49 0.10
CA TYR A 24 3.93 -14.51 1.14
C TYR A 24 3.12 -15.75 0.77
N TRP A 25 3.57 -16.90 1.26
CA TRP A 25 2.84 -18.16 1.12
C TRP A 25 1.60 -18.18 2.01
N GLY A 26 0.55 -18.86 1.55
CA GLY A 26 -0.71 -18.98 2.29
C GLY A 26 -1.69 -17.84 2.02
N PRO A 27 -2.84 -17.84 2.73
CA PRO A 27 -3.91 -16.88 2.50
C PRO A 27 -3.57 -15.50 3.07
N CYS A 28 -4.24 -14.47 2.55
CA CYS A 28 -4.23 -13.13 3.11
C CYS A 28 -4.60 -13.11 4.61
N PRO A 29 -3.89 -12.33 5.43
CA PRO A 29 -4.36 -11.89 6.74
C PRO A 29 -5.76 -11.28 6.68
N THR A 30 -6.48 -11.33 7.80
CA THR A 30 -7.84 -10.76 7.94
C THR A 30 -7.88 -9.72 9.06
N PRO A 31 -7.18 -8.59 8.89
CA PRO A 31 -7.04 -7.61 9.96
C PRO A 31 -8.37 -6.93 10.29
N GLN A 32 -8.45 -6.43 11.52
CA GLN A 32 -9.56 -5.58 11.92
C GLN A 32 -9.50 -4.24 11.17
N VAL A 33 -10.67 -3.71 10.82
CA VAL A 33 -10.78 -2.44 10.10
C VAL A 33 -11.39 -1.37 11.00
N GLN A 34 -11.17 -0.10 10.65
CA GLN A 34 -11.63 1.04 11.43
C GLN A 34 -13.13 0.93 11.73
N PRO A 35 -13.53 0.86 13.01
CA PRO A 35 -14.94 0.87 13.36
C PRO A 35 -15.57 2.23 13.04
N ASN A 36 -16.86 2.21 12.70
CA ASN A 36 -17.65 3.42 12.40
C ASN A 36 -17.02 4.33 11.34
N PHE A 37 -16.33 3.74 10.35
CA PHE A 37 -15.67 4.50 9.31
C PHE A 37 -16.66 5.33 8.48
N THR A 38 -16.34 6.62 8.29
CA THR A 38 -17.10 7.51 7.43
C THR A 38 -16.22 8.15 6.37
N LEU A 39 -16.59 7.93 5.11
CA LEU A 39 -15.92 8.51 3.96
C LEU A 39 -15.94 10.04 3.98
N LEU A 40 -17.00 10.65 4.53
CA LEU A 40 -17.17 12.11 4.56
C LEU A 40 -16.07 12.82 5.36
N GLN A 41 -15.51 12.18 6.39
CA GLN A 41 -14.36 12.70 7.14
C GLN A 41 -13.03 12.27 6.51
N TYR A 42 -13.02 11.14 5.80
CA TYR A 42 -11.82 10.57 5.20
C TYR A 42 -11.39 11.24 3.89
N GLN A 43 -12.34 11.83 3.16
CA GLN A 43 -12.10 12.52 1.89
C GLN A 43 -11.06 13.66 1.98
N GLY A 44 -10.61 14.12 0.82
CA GLY A 44 -9.52 15.08 0.67
C GLY A 44 -8.16 14.41 0.50
N ARG A 45 -7.11 15.21 0.70
CA ARG A 45 -5.73 14.82 0.42
C ARG A 45 -5.08 14.05 1.57
N TRP A 46 -4.32 13.02 1.21
CA TRP A 46 -3.44 12.25 2.06
C TRP A 46 -2.06 12.15 1.41
N TYR A 47 -1.01 12.27 2.21
CA TYR A 47 0.37 12.05 1.82
C TYR A 47 0.80 10.65 2.18
N GLU A 48 1.45 9.96 1.26
CA GLU A 48 2.05 8.67 1.53
C GLU A 48 3.39 8.87 2.24
N ILE A 49 3.49 8.37 3.46
CA ILE A 49 4.66 8.58 4.34
C ILE A 49 5.60 7.40 4.24
N GLU A 50 5.03 6.20 4.35
CA GLU A 50 5.72 4.94 4.23
C GLU A 50 4.79 3.90 3.61
N LYS A 51 5.38 2.93 2.91
CA LYS A 51 4.65 1.83 2.28
C LYS A 51 5.43 0.53 2.25
N LEU A 52 4.72 -0.57 2.03
CA LEU A 52 5.30 -1.77 1.44
C LEU A 52 5.58 -1.54 -0.06
N PRO A 53 6.65 -2.16 -0.62
CA PRO A 53 6.97 -2.03 -2.04
C PRO A 53 5.76 -2.24 -2.97
N ALA A 54 5.49 -1.23 -3.79
CA ALA A 54 4.39 -1.22 -4.73
C ALA A 54 4.93 -0.93 -6.14
N SER A 55 5.14 -1.99 -6.94
CA SER A 55 5.78 -1.89 -8.26
C SER A 55 5.11 -0.95 -9.28
N PHE A 56 3.85 -0.58 -9.03
CA PHE A 56 3.09 0.39 -9.83
C PHE A 56 3.36 1.87 -9.45
N GLU A 57 3.90 2.12 -8.26
CA GLU A 57 4.28 3.44 -7.75
C GLU A 57 5.79 3.65 -7.91
N LYS A 58 6.19 4.29 -9.01
CA LYS A 58 7.62 4.40 -9.40
C LYS A 58 8.28 5.72 -8.99
N GLY A 59 7.49 6.69 -8.54
CA GLY A 59 7.92 8.02 -8.17
C GLY A 59 8.10 8.21 -6.67
N LYS A 60 8.36 9.46 -6.29
CA LYS A 60 8.46 9.92 -4.91
C LYS A 60 7.37 10.95 -4.62
N CYS A 61 7.21 11.30 -3.35
CA CYS A 61 6.24 12.30 -2.91
C CYS A 61 4.82 12.06 -3.39
N ILE A 62 4.33 10.84 -3.14
CA ILE A 62 3.00 10.44 -3.56
C ILE A 62 1.96 11.07 -2.64
N GLU A 63 0.92 11.62 -3.24
CA GLU A 63 -0.29 12.06 -2.56
C GLU A 63 -1.52 11.46 -3.24
N ALA A 64 -2.52 11.12 -2.44
CA ALA A 64 -3.82 10.62 -2.86
C ALA A 64 -4.90 11.62 -2.46
N ASN A 65 -5.74 12.04 -3.40
CA ASN A 65 -6.91 12.86 -3.13
C ASN A 65 -8.19 12.05 -3.36
N TYR A 66 -9.01 11.95 -2.32
CA TYR A 66 -10.29 11.24 -2.35
C TYR A 66 -11.44 12.23 -2.45
N ALA A 67 -12.35 12.03 -3.39
CA ALA A 67 -13.55 12.86 -3.52
C ALA A 67 -14.80 12.00 -3.78
N LEU A 68 -15.85 12.21 -3.00
CA LEU A 68 -17.14 11.56 -3.23
C LEU A 68 -17.78 12.10 -4.51
N ARG A 69 -18.18 11.20 -5.41
CA ARG A 69 -18.93 11.52 -6.63
C ARG A 69 -20.43 11.46 -6.37
N THR A 70 -21.20 12.09 -7.26
CA THR A 70 -22.67 12.12 -7.19
C THR A 70 -23.32 10.76 -7.39
N ASP A 71 -22.61 9.81 -8.00
CA ASP A 71 -23.06 8.42 -8.20
C ASP A 71 -22.80 7.50 -6.99
N GLY A 72 -22.24 8.05 -5.90
CA GLY A 72 -21.90 7.29 -4.70
C GLY A 72 -20.54 6.58 -4.77
N THR A 73 -19.81 6.68 -5.88
CA THR A 73 -18.42 6.20 -5.97
C THR A 73 -17.44 7.25 -5.46
N ILE A 74 -16.19 6.84 -5.25
CA ILE A 74 -15.11 7.72 -4.77
C ILE A 74 -14.09 7.90 -5.90
N GLN A 75 -13.80 9.14 -6.29
CA GLN A 75 -12.63 9.45 -7.10
C GLN A 75 -11.38 9.26 -6.25
N VAL A 76 -10.39 8.54 -6.79
CA VAL A 76 -9.05 8.42 -6.21
C VAL A 76 -8.07 9.03 -7.20
N LEU A 77 -7.52 10.20 -6.87
CA LEU A 77 -6.51 10.85 -7.71
C LEU A 77 -5.15 10.77 -7.01
N ASN A 78 -4.28 9.89 -7.50
CA ASN A 78 -2.90 9.81 -7.05
C ASN A 78 -2.03 10.73 -7.90
N SER A 79 -1.08 11.42 -7.28
CA SER A 79 -0.01 12.15 -7.97
C SER A 79 1.34 11.80 -7.38
N GLN A 80 2.37 11.80 -8.23
CA GLN A 80 3.73 11.44 -7.85
C GLN A 80 4.74 12.27 -8.64
N PHE A 81 5.91 12.51 -8.06
CA PHE A 81 7.04 13.08 -8.77
C PHE A 81 7.91 11.95 -9.36
N TYR A 82 7.97 11.85 -10.68
CA TYR A 82 8.69 10.80 -11.39
C TYR A 82 9.40 11.38 -12.60
N LYS A 83 10.72 11.15 -12.70
CA LYS A 83 11.58 11.70 -13.78
C LYS A 83 11.42 13.21 -13.95
N ASP A 84 11.54 13.94 -12.85
CA ASP A 84 11.47 15.39 -12.76
C ASP A 84 10.14 16.02 -13.22
N LYS A 85 9.06 15.23 -13.20
CA LYS A 85 7.72 15.67 -13.59
C LYS A 85 6.68 15.14 -12.62
N VAL A 86 5.60 15.89 -12.43
CA VAL A 86 4.40 15.40 -11.77
C VAL A 86 3.65 14.50 -12.76
N THR A 87 3.35 13.28 -12.32
CA THR A 87 2.48 12.35 -13.04
C THR A 87 1.29 11.98 -12.18
N THR A 88 0.15 11.69 -12.78
CA THR A 88 -1.10 11.38 -12.07
C THR A 88 -1.68 10.05 -12.52
N ALA A 89 -2.44 9.42 -11.63
CA ALA A 89 -3.27 8.26 -11.91
C ALA A 89 -4.64 8.46 -11.26
N GLU A 90 -5.69 8.41 -12.08
CA GLU A 90 -7.07 8.47 -11.58
C GLU A 90 -7.66 7.06 -11.51
N GLY A 91 -8.33 6.79 -10.40
CA GLY A 91 -9.08 5.58 -10.16
C GLY A 91 -10.44 5.85 -9.54
N THR A 92 -11.15 4.76 -9.29
CA THR A 92 -12.45 4.74 -8.64
C THR A 92 -12.41 3.76 -7.48
N ALA A 93 -12.87 4.19 -6.31
CA ALA A 93 -13.14 3.33 -5.18
C ALA A 93 -14.64 3.22 -4.90
N VAL A 94 -15.04 2.11 -4.28
CA VAL A 94 -16.43 1.80 -3.92
C VAL A 94 -16.48 1.15 -2.54
N ILE A 95 -17.54 1.43 -1.77
CA ILE A 95 -17.87 0.67 -0.55
C ILE A 95 -18.70 -0.55 -0.99
N ARG A 96 -18.19 -1.76 -0.74
CA ARG A 96 -18.87 -3.00 -1.19
C ARG A 96 -19.98 -3.45 -0.25
N ASP A 97 -19.77 -3.29 1.06
CA ASP A 97 -20.76 -3.57 2.09
C ASP A 97 -20.91 -2.32 2.97
N PRO A 98 -22.08 -1.65 2.98
CA PRO A 98 -22.33 -0.50 3.83
C PRO A 98 -22.17 -0.78 5.34
N ARG A 99 -22.22 -2.04 5.76
CA ARG A 99 -21.99 -2.45 7.16
C ARG A 99 -20.51 -2.46 7.54
N GLU A 100 -19.63 -2.51 6.55
CA GLU A 100 -18.18 -2.49 6.74
C GLU A 100 -17.54 -1.41 5.84
N PRO A 101 -17.86 -0.12 6.05
CA PRO A 101 -17.49 0.96 5.14
C PRO A 101 -15.97 1.21 5.04
N ALA A 102 -15.19 0.68 5.97
CA ALA A 102 -13.72 0.68 5.93
C ALA A 102 -13.13 -0.38 4.97
N ARG A 103 -13.95 -1.27 4.41
CA ARG A 103 -13.55 -2.26 3.38
C ARG A 103 -13.98 -1.77 2.00
N LEU A 104 -13.10 -1.03 1.36
CA LEU A 104 -13.30 -0.52 0.02
C LEU A 104 -12.76 -1.47 -1.04
N GLY A 105 -13.25 -1.33 -2.26
CA GLY A 105 -12.56 -1.83 -3.46
C GLY A 105 -12.08 -0.65 -4.29
N VAL A 106 -10.85 -0.70 -4.81
CA VAL A 106 -10.27 0.35 -5.67
C VAL A 106 -9.85 -0.22 -7.03
N SER A 107 -10.08 0.52 -8.11
CA SER A 107 -9.59 0.19 -9.45
C SER A 107 -9.07 1.43 -10.17
N PHE A 108 -7.98 1.26 -10.93
CA PHE A 108 -7.38 2.28 -11.80
C PHE A 108 -7.57 1.95 -13.30
N SER A 109 -8.39 0.94 -13.61
CA SER A 109 -8.70 0.53 -14.99
C SER A 109 -10.10 -0.07 -15.07
N TYR A 110 -10.86 0.29 -16.11
CA TYR A 110 -12.20 -0.25 -16.36
C TYR A 110 -12.22 -1.78 -16.58
N PHE A 111 -11.09 -2.36 -16.98
CA PHE A 111 -10.99 -3.79 -17.29
C PHE A 111 -10.39 -4.62 -16.16
N SER A 112 -10.01 -3.98 -15.05
CA SER A 112 -9.41 -4.67 -13.90
C SER A 112 -10.42 -4.84 -12.77
N PRO A 113 -10.41 -5.99 -12.09
CA PRO A 113 -11.20 -6.15 -10.88
C PRO A 113 -10.74 -5.14 -9.83
N TYR A 114 -11.67 -4.74 -8.96
CA TYR A 114 -11.36 -3.88 -7.83
C TYR A 114 -10.47 -4.63 -6.82
N SER A 115 -9.32 -4.07 -6.50
CA SER A 115 -8.44 -4.56 -5.44
C SER A 115 -8.98 -4.15 -4.06
N PRO A 116 -8.85 -4.99 -3.02
CA PRO A 116 -9.21 -4.61 -1.66
C PRO A 116 -8.45 -3.38 -1.19
N TYR A 117 -9.10 -2.48 -0.48
CA TYR A 117 -8.49 -1.32 0.18
C TYR A 117 -9.11 -1.21 1.57
N LEU A 118 -8.38 -1.65 2.58
CA LEU A 118 -8.85 -1.77 3.96
C LEU A 118 -8.26 -0.64 4.79
N VAL A 119 -9.10 0.25 5.31
CA VAL A 119 -8.68 1.25 6.30
C VAL A 119 -8.63 0.57 7.67
N LEU A 120 -7.43 0.27 8.15
CA LEU A 120 -7.24 -0.44 9.43
C LEU A 120 -7.49 0.49 10.62
N SER A 121 -6.94 1.71 10.56
CA SER A 121 -7.12 2.73 11.60
C SER A 121 -6.96 4.11 10.99
N THR A 122 -7.81 5.06 11.40
CA THR A 122 -7.63 6.47 11.07
C THR A 122 -8.29 7.35 12.12
N ASP A 123 -7.67 8.50 12.38
CA ASP A 123 -8.29 9.59 13.15
C ASP A 123 -8.92 10.65 12.23
N TYR A 124 -8.94 10.42 10.91
CA TYR A 124 -9.38 11.31 9.83
C TYR A 124 -8.57 12.59 9.63
N SER A 125 -8.01 13.16 10.70
CA SER A 125 -7.38 14.47 10.74
C SER A 125 -5.87 14.46 10.66
N SER A 126 -5.20 13.34 10.96
CA SER A 126 -3.74 13.29 10.97
C SER A 126 -3.16 12.06 10.30
N LEU A 127 -3.69 10.87 10.55
CA LEU A 127 -3.08 9.60 10.20
C LEU A 127 -4.12 8.60 9.68
N SER A 128 -3.72 7.78 8.72
CA SER A 128 -4.47 6.61 8.29
C SER A 128 -3.52 5.45 7.97
N VAL A 129 -3.89 4.25 8.38
CA VAL A 129 -3.18 3.01 8.09
C VAL A 129 -4.04 2.16 7.18
N VAL A 130 -3.51 1.82 6.02
CA VAL A 130 -4.23 1.14 4.96
C VAL A 130 -3.54 -0.16 4.61
N TYR A 131 -4.32 -1.19 4.33
CA TYR A 131 -3.85 -2.49 3.89
C TYR A 131 -4.60 -2.98 2.65
N SER A 132 -3.89 -3.69 1.77
CA SER A 132 -4.46 -4.38 0.62
C SER A 132 -3.81 -5.74 0.51
N CYS A 133 -4.60 -6.78 0.27
CA CYS A 133 -4.09 -8.11 0.01
C CYS A 133 -4.92 -8.82 -1.04
N THR A 134 -4.24 -9.53 -1.95
CA THR A 134 -4.87 -10.32 -3.00
C THR A 134 -4.28 -11.73 -3.03
N ASN A 135 -5.13 -12.72 -2.79
CA ASN A 135 -4.78 -14.13 -2.94
C ASN A 135 -4.58 -14.48 -4.42
N ILE A 136 -3.51 -15.22 -4.71
CA ILE A 136 -3.20 -15.75 -6.03
C ILE A 136 -3.34 -17.27 -5.99
N LEU A 137 -4.35 -17.77 -6.71
CA LEU A 137 -4.65 -19.19 -6.85
C LEU A 137 -4.78 -19.96 -5.52
N ASN A 138 -5.04 -19.26 -4.41
CA ASN A 138 -5.03 -19.79 -3.03
C ASN A 138 -3.70 -20.43 -2.59
N ILE A 139 -2.59 -20.10 -3.25
CA ILE A 139 -1.26 -20.65 -2.94
C ILE A 139 -0.42 -19.63 -2.19
N PHE A 140 -0.42 -18.40 -2.69
CA PHE A 140 0.32 -17.27 -2.13
C PHE A 140 -0.51 -16.00 -2.28
N HIS A 141 -0.09 -14.91 -1.67
CA HIS A 141 -0.73 -13.62 -1.83
C HIS A 141 0.28 -12.51 -2.07
N PHE A 142 -0.19 -11.44 -2.69
CA PHE A 142 0.48 -10.14 -2.68
C PHE A 142 -0.17 -9.25 -1.65
N GLU A 143 0.64 -8.52 -0.91
CA GLU A 143 0.15 -7.52 0.03
C GLU A 143 0.81 -6.17 -0.18
N PHE A 144 0.10 -5.14 0.26
CA PHE A 144 0.51 -3.75 0.28
C PHE A 144 0.02 -3.13 1.58
N ALA A 145 0.78 -2.19 2.11
CA ALA A 145 0.36 -1.38 3.23
C ALA A 145 0.85 0.04 3.01
N TRP A 146 0.07 1.01 3.47
CA TRP A 146 0.42 2.42 3.40
C TRP A 146 0.15 3.09 4.74
N ILE A 147 1.13 3.87 5.19
CA ILE A 147 0.97 4.85 6.26
C ILE A 147 0.74 6.19 5.56
N LEU A 148 -0.48 6.70 5.70
CA LEU A 148 -0.92 7.96 5.12
C LEU A 148 -1.02 9.03 6.21
N SER A 149 -0.74 10.28 5.86
CA SER A 149 -0.87 11.41 6.78
C SER A 149 -1.46 12.65 6.11
N ARG A 150 -2.14 13.50 6.88
CA ARG A 150 -2.59 14.84 6.43
C ARG A 150 -1.44 15.85 6.35
N SER A 151 -0.31 15.55 6.98
CA SER A 151 0.95 16.30 6.90
C SER A 151 2.02 15.49 6.17
N ARG A 152 2.88 16.15 5.38
CA ARG A 152 4.07 15.49 4.79
C ARG A 152 5.09 15.07 5.84
N PHE A 153 5.05 15.68 7.01
CA PHE A 153 5.96 15.42 8.12
C PHE A 153 5.14 15.13 9.38
N PRO A 154 4.54 13.93 9.49
CA PRO A 154 3.87 13.52 10.73
C PRO A 154 4.88 13.34 11.87
N SER A 155 4.39 13.29 13.10
CA SER A 155 5.26 13.06 14.25
C SER A 155 5.83 11.62 14.23
N PRO A 156 7.04 11.40 14.76
CA PRO A 156 7.62 10.07 14.89
C PRO A 156 6.74 9.09 15.67
N GLU A 157 5.99 9.57 16.66
CA GLU A 157 5.07 8.78 17.47
C GLU A 157 3.89 8.25 16.63
N SER A 158 3.30 9.09 15.77
CA SER A 158 2.22 8.66 14.87
C SER A 158 2.70 7.57 13.90
N VAL A 159 3.91 7.73 13.34
CA VAL A 159 4.51 6.71 12.47
C VAL A 159 4.82 5.43 13.24
N ALA A 160 5.34 5.55 14.47
CA ALA A 160 5.63 4.40 15.33
C ALA A 160 4.36 3.63 15.71
N TYR A 161 3.26 4.33 16.01
CA TYR A 161 1.94 3.74 16.22
C TYR A 161 1.48 2.95 14.99
N ALA A 162 1.50 3.56 13.80
CA ALA A 162 1.07 2.89 12.57
C ALA A 162 1.90 1.64 12.27
N LYS A 163 3.22 1.70 12.45
CA LYS A 163 4.11 0.54 12.33
C LYS A 163 3.78 -0.56 13.34
N LYS A 164 3.45 -0.18 14.58
CA LYS A 164 3.08 -1.14 15.62
C LYS A 164 1.76 -1.82 15.26
N LEU A 165 0.75 -1.06 14.84
CA LEU A 165 -0.53 -1.59 14.41
C LEU A 165 -0.37 -2.63 13.29
N LEU A 166 0.40 -2.31 12.24
CA LEU A 166 0.66 -3.25 11.15
C LEU A 166 1.31 -4.54 11.66
N ARG A 167 2.32 -4.44 12.54
CA ARG A 167 2.98 -5.62 13.12
C ARG A 167 2.03 -6.46 13.98
N ASP A 168 1.18 -5.82 14.78
CA ASP A 168 0.20 -6.51 15.62
C ASP A 168 -0.82 -7.29 14.76
N GLU A 169 -1.12 -6.80 13.55
CA GLU A 169 -1.94 -7.46 12.53
C GLU A 169 -1.15 -8.47 11.65
N GLY A 170 0.11 -8.74 11.98
CA GLY A 170 0.98 -9.67 11.24
C GLY A 170 1.60 -9.13 9.96
N ILE A 171 1.44 -7.83 9.68
CA ILE A 171 1.93 -7.14 8.48
C ILE A 171 3.26 -6.45 8.81
N ASN A 172 4.34 -6.88 8.16
CA ASN A 172 5.67 -6.41 8.52
C ASN A 172 6.27 -5.47 7.46
N LEU A 173 6.48 -4.21 7.84
CA LEU A 173 7.19 -3.20 7.05
C LEU A 173 8.72 -3.41 7.13
N TYR A 174 9.24 -4.48 6.53
CA TYR A 174 10.69 -4.75 6.51
C TYR A 174 11.46 -3.87 5.51
N VAL A 175 10.77 -3.34 4.50
CA VAL A 175 11.32 -2.45 3.47
C VAL A 175 10.44 -1.20 3.46
N CYS A 176 10.94 -0.13 4.07
CA CYS A 176 10.22 1.12 4.15
C CYS A 176 10.89 2.15 3.24
N GLU A 177 10.20 2.56 2.18
CA GLU A 177 10.60 3.71 1.38
C GLU A 177 10.00 4.98 2.02
N ILE A 178 10.86 5.87 2.53
CA ILE A 178 10.44 7.21 2.99
C ILE A 178 10.32 8.10 1.75
N MET A 179 9.14 8.65 1.51
CA MET A 179 8.79 9.14 0.16
C MET A 179 9.01 10.62 -0.08
N CYS A 180 8.97 11.46 0.96
CA CYS A 180 9.46 12.83 0.91
C CYS A 180 10.34 13.08 2.12
N LYS A 181 11.63 13.39 1.92
CA LYS A 181 12.50 13.92 2.98
C LYS A 181 12.74 15.43 2.87
N GLU A 182 12.40 16.05 1.74
CA GLU A 182 12.70 17.46 1.49
C GLU A 182 11.53 18.16 0.81
N GLU A 183 11.32 19.43 1.16
CA GLU A 183 10.46 20.34 0.40
C GLU A 183 10.96 20.34 -1.05
N ILE A 184 10.15 19.82 -1.97
CA ILE A 184 10.39 20.05 -3.38
C ILE A 184 10.15 21.55 -3.59
N SER A 185 11.24 22.32 -3.62
CA SER A 185 11.23 23.71 -4.07
C SER A 185 10.70 23.72 -5.49
N ILE A 186 9.46 24.18 -5.66
CA ILE A 186 8.85 24.44 -6.96
C ILE A 186 9.43 25.75 -7.49
#